data_AF-A0A8H3L0D3-F1
#
_entry.id   AF-A0A8H3L0D3-F1
#
_cell.length_a   1.000
_cell.length_b   1.000
_cell.length_c   1.000
_cell.angle_alpha   90.00
_cell.angle_beta   90.00
_cell.angle_gamma   90.00
#
_symmetry.space_group_name_H-M   'P 1'
#
loop_
_entity.id
_entity.type
_entity.pdbx_description
1 polymer ?
#
loop_
_entity_poly.entity_id
_entity_poly.type
_entity_poly.pdbx_seq_one_letter_code
_entity_poly.pdbx_strand_id
1 'polypeptide(L)'
;MTLKQYGFKDTNSLFHKNPLPIWHHQESKSRIDFIWVNYKIIPDLIYALTNKPHIVSTDHSVMTAYFSYDNIFRNKAVAIAKRHNIRTIINYKVITQDEWKAFTEQIEELCPSEESTYLPDSRSLN
;
A
#
# COMPACT_ATOMS: atom_id res chain seq x y z
N MET A 1 -8.66 -1.44 10.13
CA MET A 1 -9.22 -1.31 8.77
C MET A 1 -8.41 -2.16 7.79
N THR A 2 -9.01 -3.04 6.99
CA THR A 2 -8.26 -3.90 6.06
C THR A 2 -8.34 -3.37 4.64
N LEU A 3 -7.21 -3.31 3.92
CA LEU A 3 -7.15 -2.78 2.53
C LEU A 3 -8.07 -3.55 1.54
N LYS A 4 -8.54 -4.74 1.94
CA LYS A 4 -9.54 -5.54 1.22
C LYS A 4 -10.80 -4.75 0.87
N GLN A 5 -11.30 -3.91 1.78
CA GLN A 5 -12.52 -3.13 1.55
C GLN A 5 -12.37 -2.10 0.42
N TYR A 6 -11.13 -1.69 0.13
CA TYR A 6 -10.79 -0.77 -0.96
C TYR A 6 -10.39 -1.50 -2.26
N GLY A 7 -10.70 -2.80 -2.36
CA GLY A 7 -10.40 -3.60 -3.55
C GLY A 7 -8.93 -3.97 -3.72
N PHE A 8 -8.15 -3.97 -2.63
CA PHE A 8 -6.79 -4.50 -2.65
C PHE A 8 -6.75 -5.97 -2.22
N LYS A 9 -5.88 -6.75 -2.83
CA LYS A 9 -5.58 -8.12 -2.44
C LYS A 9 -4.10 -8.32 -2.18
N ASP A 10 -3.81 -9.12 -1.18
CA ASP A 10 -2.46 -9.59 -0.89
C ASP A 10 -2.04 -10.57 -1.99
N THR A 11 -0.96 -10.24 -2.69
CA THR A 11 -0.45 -11.01 -3.83
C THR A 11 -0.14 -12.47 -3.46
N ASN A 12 0.43 -12.73 -2.29
CA ASN A 12 0.80 -14.09 -1.89
C ASN A 12 -0.45 -14.95 -1.63
N SER A 13 -1.53 -14.37 -1.10
CA SER A 13 -2.82 -15.07 -0.93
C SER A 13 -3.50 -15.46 -2.25
N LEU A 14 -3.09 -14.88 -3.39
CA LEU A 14 -3.64 -15.23 -4.69
C LEU A 14 -3.03 -16.53 -5.25
N PHE A 15 -1.80 -16.86 -4.87
CA PHE A 15 -1.08 -18.04 -5.39
C PHE A 15 -0.91 -19.16 -4.35
N HIS A 16 -1.04 -18.84 -3.05
CA HIS A 16 -0.80 -19.79 -1.98
C HIS A 16 -1.99 -19.83 -1.02
N LYS A 17 -2.54 -21.03 -0.80
CA LYS A 17 -3.63 -21.24 0.18
C LYS A 17 -3.21 -20.86 1.59
N ASN A 18 -1.98 -21.22 1.96
CA ASN A 18 -1.38 -20.95 3.27
C ASN A 18 -0.04 -20.23 3.08
N PRO A 19 -0.03 -18.90 2.93
CA PRO A 19 1.21 -18.14 2.76
C PRO A 19 2.14 -18.33 3.95
N LEU A 20 3.44 -18.44 3.66
CA LEU A 20 4.45 -18.64 4.70
C LEU A 20 4.59 -17.42 5.62
N PRO A 21 4.96 -17.62 6.89
CA PRO A 21 5.38 -16.53 7.76
C PRO A 21 6.64 -15.85 7.20
N ILE A 22 6.67 -14.52 7.32
CA ILE A 22 7.77 -13.71 6.81
C ILE A 22 8.78 -13.45 7.91
N TRP A 23 8.29 -13.08 9.09
CA TRP A 23 9.12 -12.80 10.25
C TRP A 23 9.23 -14.00 11.17
N HIS A 24 10.44 -14.25 11.68
CA HIS A 24 10.78 -15.37 12.54
C HIS A 24 11.71 -14.91 13.65
N HIS A 25 11.29 -15.09 14.90
CA HIS A 25 12.12 -14.82 16.07
C HIS A 25 11.96 -15.94 17.10
N GLN A 26 13.03 -16.71 17.30
CA GLN A 26 13.02 -17.91 18.14
C GLN A 26 11.89 -18.87 17.71
N GLU A 27 10.98 -19.23 18.62
CA GLU A 27 9.81 -20.09 18.34
C GLU A 27 8.61 -19.30 17.78
N SER A 28 8.70 -17.97 17.73
CA SER A 28 7.64 -17.12 17.20
C SER A 28 7.80 -16.89 15.70
N LYS A 29 6.70 -17.02 14.97
CA LYS A 29 6.65 -16.74 13.54
C LYS A 29 5.36 -16.01 13.19
N SER A 30 5.46 -15.00 12.34
CA SER A 30 4.30 -14.20 11.96
C SER A 30 4.40 -13.73 10.51
N ARG A 31 3.25 -13.31 9.98
CA ARG A 31 3.15 -12.71 8.66
C ARG A 31 2.71 -11.27 8.83
N ILE A 32 3.69 -10.38 8.88
CA ILE A 32 3.48 -8.95 9.11
C ILE A 32 3.82 -8.10 7.88
N ASP A 33 4.58 -8.65 6.94
CA ASP A 33 4.87 -8.03 5.65
C ASP A 33 3.88 -8.51 4.58
N PHE A 34 3.46 -7.58 3.72
CA PHE A 34 2.51 -7.85 2.65
C PHE A 34 2.79 -7.00 1.41
N ILE A 35 2.55 -7.58 0.23
CA ILE A 35 2.47 -6.83 -1.02
C ILE A 35 0.99 -6.82 -1.42
N TRP A 36 0.34 -5.68 -1.20
CA TRP A 36 -1.06 -5.46 -1.58
C TRP A 36 -1.14 -4.83 -2.97
N VAL A 37 -2.00 -5.36 -3.83
CA VAL A 37 -2.27 -4.83 -5.17
C VAL A 37 -3.74 -4.54 -5.34
N ASN A 38 -4.06 -3.45 -6.04
CA ASN A 38 -5.43 -3.18 -6.45
C ASN A 38 -5.89 -4.22 -7.48
N TYR A 39 -7.17 -4.59 -7.46
CA TYR A 39 -7.73 -5.58 -8.38
C TYR A 39 -7.44 -5.29 -9.86
N LYS A 40 -7.28 -4.01 -10.24
CA LYS A 40 -6.95 -3.59 -11.61
C LYS A 40 -5.58 -4.05 -12.10
N ILE A 41 -4.64 -4.34 -11.19
CA ILE A 41 -3.27 -4.77 -11.52
C ILE A 41 -3.13 -6.31 -11.44
N ILE A 42 -4.10 -7.01 -10.85
CA ILE A 42 -4.06 -8.48 -10.72
C ILE A 42 -3.89 -9.21 -12.07
N PRO A 43 -4.53 -8.80 -13.19
CA PRO A 43 -4.31 -9.48 -14.47
C PRO A 43 -2.85 -9.47 -14.94
N ASP A 44 -2.07 -8.49 -14.51
CA ASP A 44 -0.66 -8.38 -14.83
C ASP A 44 0.24 -9.05 -13.78
N LEU A 45 -0.30 -9.52 -12.65
CA LEU A 45 0.46 -10.26 -11.65
C LEU A 45 0.69 -11.70 -12.13
N ILE A 46 1.93 -12.02 -12.48
CA ILE A 46 2.35 -13.33 -12.98
C ILE A 46 2.46 -14.33 -11.83
N TYR A 47 3.12 -13.94 -10.75
CA TYR A 47 3.38 -14.83 -9.61
C TYR A 47 3.75 -14.04 -8.36
N ALA A 48 3.58 -14.65 -7.19
CA ALA A 48 4.12 -14.13 -5.94
C ALA A 48 4.66 -15.29 -5.08
N LEU A 49 5.74 -15.03 -4.35
CA LEU A 49 6.35 -16.02 -3.46
C LEU A 49 7.08 -15.37 -2.29
N THR A 50 7.42 -16.21 -1.32
CA THR A 50 8.29 -15.87 -0.19
C THR A 50 9.53 -16.74 -0.23
N ASN A 51 10.71 -16.15 -0.07
CA ASN A 51 11.99 -16.84 -0.05
C ASN A 51 12.88 -16.33 1.07
N LYS A 52 13.75 -17.20 1.62
CA LYS A 52 14.74 -16.76 2.61
C LYS A 52 15.84 -15.93 1.92
N PRO A 53 16.28 -14.80 2.48
CA PRO A 53 17.42 -14.07 1.94
C PRO A 53 18.71 -14.89 2.07
N HIS A 54 19.58 -14.80 1.06
CA HIS A 54 20.86 -15.53 1.03
C HIS A 54 22.08 -14.64 1.33
N ILE A 55 21.96 -13.32 1.18
CA ILE A 55 23.08 -12.36 1.31
C ILE A 55 23.05 -11.63 2.64
N VAL A 56 21.85 -11.40 3.18
CA VAL A 56 21.64 -10.64 4.42
C VAL A 56 21.12 -11.55 5.51
N SER A 57 21.69 -11.42 6.71
CA SER A 57 21.19 -12.09 7.91
C SER A 57 20.10 -11.23 8.54
N THR A 58 18.85 -11.67 8.44
CA THR A 58 17.68 -11.03 9.03
C THR A 58 16.70 -12.11 9.48
N ASP A 59 15.88 -11.75 10.46
CA ASP A 59 14.69 -12.44 10.93
C ASP A 59 13.51 -12.41 9.93
N HIS A 60 13.62 -11.63 8.83
CA HIS A 60 12.62 -11.58 7.77
C HIS A 60 13.00 -12.42 6.54
N SER A 61 11.99 -13.06 5.96
CA SER A 61 12.03 -13.59 4.60
C SER A 61 11.73 -12.48 3.59
N VAL A 62 12.14 -12.68 2.34
CA VAL A 62 11.84 -11.77 1.23
C VAL A 62 10.52 -12.16 0.61
N MET A 63 9.63 -11.19 0.41
CA MET A 63 8.43 -11.33 -0.42
C MET A 63 8.70 -10.77 -1.81
N THR A 64 8.35 -11.53 -2.83
CA THR A 64 8.52 -11.12 -4.23
C THR A 64 7.21 -11.26 -4.98
N ALA A 65 6.85 -10.24 -5.77
CA ALA A 65 5.74 -10.27 -6.71
C ALA A 65 6.25 -9.94 -8.11
N TYR A 66 5.92 -10.79 -9.08
CA TYR A 66 6.32 -10.69 -10.48
C TYR A 66 5.15 -10.17 -11.29
N PHE A 67 5.37 -9.10 -12.05
CA PHE A 67 4.36 -8.52 -12.91
C PHE A 67 4.79 -8.60 -14.38
N SER A 68 3.82 -8.76 -15.27
CA SER A 68 3.99 -8.56 -16.69
C SER A 68 4.33 -7.10 -16.96
N TYR A 69 5.35 -6.92 -17.78
CA TYR A 69 5.87 -5.59 -18.09
C TYR A 69 4.99 -4.86 -19.12
N ASP A 70 4.27 -5.60 -19.96
CA ASP A 70 3.65 -5.05 -21.17
C ASP A 70 2.53 -4.05 -20.88
N ASN A 71 1.59 -4.38 -19.98
CA ASN A 71 0.45 -3.49 -19.73
C ASN A 71 0.73 -2.41 -18.67
N ILE A 72 1.74 -2.61 -17.83
CA ILE A 72 2.10 -1.67 -16.75
C ILE A 72 3.13 -0.64 -17.24
N PHE A 73 4.22 -1.09 -17.87
CA PHE A 73 5.39 -0.25 -18.13
C PHE A 73 5.60 0.09 -19.61
N ARG A 74 5.04 -0.68 -20.56
CA ARG A 74 5.09 -0.34 -22.00
C ARG A 74 3.96 0.56 -22.46
N ASN A 75 3.06 0.95 -21.57
CA ASN A 75 1.99 1.89 -21.87
C ASN A 75 2.45 3.36 -21.82
N LYS A 76 3.64 3.65 -22.37
CA LYS A 76 4.27 4.98 -22.32
C LYS A 76 3.39 6.04 -22.95
N ALA A 77 2.76 5.75 -24.09
CA ALA A 77 1.86 6.69 -24.77
C ALA A 77 0.66 7.08 -23.89
N VAL A 78 0.03 6.11 -23.21
CA VAL A 78 -1.07 6.39 -22.27
C VAL A 78 -0.58 7.15 -21.05
N ALA A 79 0.58 6.80 -20.50
CA ALA A 79 1.18 7.51 -19.37
C ALA A 79 1.54 8.95 -19.73
N ILE A 80 2.10 9.17 -20.93
CA ILE A 80 2.40 10.49 -21.49
C ILE A 80 1.11 11.28 -21.68
N ALA A 81 0.10 10.72 -22.34
CA ALA A 81 -1.20 11.38 -22.52
C ALA A 81 -1.84 11.79 -21.17
N LYS A 82 -1.80 10.91 -20.15
CA LYS A 82 -2.27 11.23 -18.79
C LYS A 82 -1.45 12.33 -18.11
N ARG A 83 -0.14 12.44 -18.40
CA ARG A 83 0.73 13.52 -17.89
C ARG A 83 0.49 14.84 -18.61
N HIS A 84 0.07 14.79 -19.88
CA HIS A 84 -0.27 15.97 -20.68
C HIS A 84 -1.70 16.46 -20.46
N ASN A 85 -2.57 15.67 -19.82
CA ASN A 85 -3.79 16.20 -19.21
C ASN A 85 -3.39 17.23 -18.15
N ILE A 86 -4.19 18.31 -18.03
CA ILE A 86 -3.94 19.41 -17.10
C ILE A 86 -3.84 18.85 -15.69
N ARG A 87 -2.62 18.71 -15.20
CA ARG A 87 -2.35 18.39 -13.81
C ARG A 87 -2.52 19.68 -13.04
N THR A 88 -3.48 19.72 -12.12
CA THR A 88 -3.53 20.81 -11.13
C THR A 88 -2.29 20.69 -10.25
N ILE A 89 -1.35 21.61 -10.41
CA ILE A 89 -0.19 21.75 -9.54
C ILE A 89 -0.55 22.83 -8.54
N ILE A 90 -0.74 22.42 -7.27
CA ILE A 90 -1.01 23.37 -6.19
C ILE A 90 0.31 24.06 -5.85
N ASN A 91 0.35 25.39 -5.99
CA ASN A 91 1.48 26.18 -5.54
C ASN A 91 1.26 26.62 -4.09
N TYR A 92 1.74 25.82 -3.15
CA TYR A 92 1.63 26.09 -1.71
C TYR A 92 2.29 27.39 -1.25
N LYS A 93 3.11 28.04 -2.08
CA LYS A 93 3.74 29.33 -1.72
C LYS A 93 2.80 30.52 -1.88
N VAL A 94 1.75 30.39 -2.68
CA VAL A 94 0.84 31.51 -3.03
C VAL A 94 -0.60 31.25 -2.61
N ILE A 95 -0.84 30.13 -1.95
CA ILE A 95 -2.16 29.78 -1.44
C ILE A 95 -2.57 30.75 -0.33
N THR A 96 -3.78 31.24 -0.42
CA THR A 96 -4.40 32.14 0.56
C THR A 96 -5.03 31.34 1.70
N GLN A 97 -5.35 32.03 2.80
CA GLN A 97 -6.01 31.42 3.94
C GLN A 97 -7.40 30.85 3.58
N ASP A 98 -8.13 31.54 2.70
CA ASP A 98 -9.46 31.10 2.26
C ASP A 98 -9.39 29.85 1.37
N GLU A 99 -8.38 29.78 0.50
CA GLU A 99 -8.13 28.58 -0.32
C GLU A 99 -7.70 27.38 0.53
N TRP A 100 -6.90 27.60 1.59
CA TRP A 100 -6.57 26.56 2.56
C TRP A 100 -7.80 26.02 3.28
N LYS A 101 -8.69 26.93 3.68
CA LYS A 101 -9.93 26.57 4.36
C LYS A 101 -10.82 25.72 3.45
N ALA A 102 -11.05 26.17 2.22
CA ALA A 102 -11.85 25.44 1.24
C ALA A 102 -11.26 24.06 0.90
N PHE A 103 -9.92 23.95 0.80
CA PHE A 103 -9.25 22.67 0.60
C PHE A 103 -9.48 21.72 1.78
N THR A 104 -9.34 22.22 3.01
CA THR A 104 -9.53 21.41 4.23
C THR A 104 -10.96 20.88 4.32
N GLU A 105 -11.94 21.74 4.09
CA GLU A 105 -13.36 21.37 4.08
C GLU A 105 -13.67 20.27 3.06
N GLN A 106 -13.12 20.37 1.84
CA GLN A 106 -13.29 19.32 0.83
C GLN A 106 -12.62 17.99 1.21
N ILE A 107 -11.45 18.03 1.83
CA ILE A 107 -10.75 16.81 2.26
C ILE A 107 -11.49 16.14 3.41
N GLU A 108 -12.02 16.90 4.37
CA GLU A 108 -12.82 16.38 5.46
C GLU A 108 -14.14 15.77 4.98
N GLU A 109 -14.78 16.36 3.95
CA GLU A 109 -15.97 15.78 3.32
C GLU A 109 -15.66 14.46 2.58
N LEU A 110 -14.57 14.43 1.81
CA LEU A 110 -14.17 13.26 1.03
C LEU A 110 -13.57 12.14 1.89
N CYS A 111 -13.00 12.50 3.03
CA CYS A 111 -12.36 11.59 3.97
C CYS A 111 -12.81 11.95 5.39
N PRO A 112 -14.06 11.62 5.76
CA PRO A 112 -14.53 11.84 7.12
C PRO A 112 -13.56 11.16 8.07
N SER A 113 -13.02 11.93 9.01
CA SER A 113 -12.18 11.37 10.06
C SER A 113 -13.04 10.38 10.85
N GLU A 114 -12.71 9.08 10.75
CA GLU A 114 -13.13 8.16 11.78
C GLU A 114 -12.48 8.66 13.07
N GLU A 115 -13.30 8.98 14.07
CA GLU A 115 -12.83 9.29 15.41
C GLU A 115 -11.80 8.24 15.79
N SER A 116 -10.56 8.70 15.93
CA SER A 116 -9.50 7.84 16.36
C SER A 116 -9.80 7.45 17.80
N THR A 117 -10.34 6.25 17.98
CA THR A 117 -10.46 5.58 19.27
C THR A 117 -9.07 5.11 19.70
N TYR A 118 -8.13 6.06 19.84
CA TYR A 118 -6.98 5.86 20.70
C TYR A 118 -7.51 5.85 22.14
N LEU A 119 -7.85 4.66 22.63
CA LEU A 119 -7.86 4.41 24.06
C LEU A 119 -6.41 4.50 24.53
N PRO A 120 -6.05 5.43 25.44
CA PRO A 120 -4.71 5.46 26.00
C PRO A 120 -4.42 4.14 26.72
N ASP A 121 -3.25 3.57 26.42
CA ASP A 121 -2.80 2.29 26.95
C ASP A 121 -2.64 2.40 28.48
N SER A 122 -3.49 1.71 29.24
CA SER A 122 -3.53 1.78 30.71
C SER A 122 -2.38 0.99 31.38
N ARG A 123 -1.23 0.86 30.72
CA ARG A 123 -0.08 0.06 31.19
C ARG A 123 1.15 0.87 31.59
N SER A 124 1.02 2.19 31.77
CA SER A 124 2.10 3.03 32.30
C SER A 124 1.94 3.40 33.79
N LEU A 125 1.18 2.61 34.55
CA LEU A 125 1.15 2.69 36.02
C LEU A 125 1.28 1.28 36.58
N ASN A 126 2.52 0.83 36.75
CA ASN A 126 2.98 -0.07 37.80
C ASN A 126 4.51 0.03 37.89
#